data_AF-A0A950RRI0-F1
#
_entry.id   AF-A0A950RRI0-F1
#
_cell.length_a   1.000
_cell.length_b   1.000
_cell.length_c   1.000
_cell.angle_alpha   90.00
_cell.angle_beta   90.00
_cell.angle_gamma   90.00
#
_symmetry.space_group_name_H-M   'P 1'
#
loop_
_entity.id
_entity.type
_entity.pdbx_description
1 polymer ?
#
loop_
_entity_poly.entity_id
_entity_poly.type
_entity_poly.pdbx_seq_one_letter_code
_entity_poly.pdbx_strand_id
1 'polypeptide(L)'
;MCFVEIAMLILGIVILVKGGVRLIGDRVVTGPMARVIGVLLMLPVPIAFCVDLVLESGKLAQMAREGNQFDLQALDLVLLLWVEGAVTAGFFLIALVLTLLSARVPAKEPEEDSLPPSPRGRDLEEEEPFPEEDLPDDRFRE
;
A
#
# COMPACT_ATOMS: atom_id res chain seq x y z
N MET A 1 -12.51 16.25 11.15
CA MET A 1 -12.07 14.89 10.77
C MET A 1 -11.11 14.87 9.60
N CYS A 2 -11.27 15.78 8.64
CA CYS A 2 -10.47 15.85 7.41
C CYS A 2 -8.95 15.69 7.58
N PHE A 3 -8.32 16.22 8.63
CA PHE A 3 -6.87 16.04 8.84
C PHE A 3 -6.46 14.57 9.01
N VAL A 4 -7.27 13.76 9.69
CA VAL A 4 -7.00 12.33 9.90
C VAL A 4 -7.15 11.57 8.61
N GLU A 5 -8.19 11.87 7.83
CA GLU A 5 -8.43 11.26 6.52
C GLU A 5 -7.35 11.61 5.51
N ILE A 6 -6.91 12.88 5.49
CA ILE A 6 -5.80 13.32 4.66
C ILE A 6 -4.51 12.59 5.08
N ALA A 7 -4.26 12.46 6.38
CA ALA A 7 -3.10 11.71 6.87
C ALA A 7 -3.17 10.23 6.46
N MET A 8 -4.34 9.59 6.57
CA MET A 8 -4.57 8.21 6.14
C MET A 8 -4.41 8.05 4.63
N LEU A 9 -4.92 9.01 3.84
CA LEU A 9 -4.80 9.03 2.39
C LEU A 9 -3.33 9.13 1.98
N ILE A 10 -2.59 10.09 2.54
CA ILE A 10 -1.15 10.26 2.29
C ILE A 10 -0.39 8.99 2.69
N LEU A 11 -0.69 8.44 3.87
CA LEU A 11 -0.05 7.21 4.35
C LEU A 11 -0.37 6.03 3.40
N GLY A 12 -1.62 5.89 2.97
CA GLY A 12 -2.05 4.88 2.01
C GLY A 12 -1.29 4.98 0.69
N ILE A 13 -1.17 6.19 0.12
CA ILE A 13 -0.39 6.45 -1.10
C ILE A 13 1.08 6.07 -0.89
N VAL A 14 1.69 6.51 0.21
CA VAL A 14 3.10 6.24 0.52
C VAL A 14 3.36 4.74 0.63
N ILE A 15 2.49 4.00 1.32
CA ILE A 15 2.59 2.54 1.47
C ILE A 15 2.42 1.85 0.12
N LEU A 16 1.48 2.32 -0.71
CA LEU A 16 1.20 1.73 -2.02
C LEU A 16 2.36 1.92 -2.99
N VAL A 17 2.98 3.11 -3.00
CA VAL A 17 4.16 3.43 -3.82
C VAL A 17 5.40 2.70 -3.33
N LYS A 18 5.67 2.68 -2.01
CA LYS A 18 6.83 1.99 -1.44
C LYS A 18 6.70 0.48 -1.45
N GLY A 19 5.48 -0.06 -1.51
CA GLY A 19 5.21 -1.49 -1.42
C GLY A 19 5.55 -2.09 -0.05
N GLY A 20 5.66 -1.25 0.99
CA GLY A 20 6.00 -1.69 2.33
C GLY A 20 5.81 -0.60 3.40
N VAL A 21 5.59 -1.05 4.63
CA VAL A 21 5.50 -0.19 5.82
C VAL A 21 6.29 -0.81 6.97
N ARG A 22 7.09 0.02 7.65
CA ARG A 22 7.78 -0.36 8.88
C ARG A 22 6.91 0.07 10.06
N LEU A 23 6.59 -0.88 10.94
CA LEU A 23 5.93 -0.62 12.20
C LEU A 23 6.96 -0.21 13.26
N ILE A 24 6.48 0.26 14.41
CA ILE A 24 7.33 0.50 15.57
C ILE A 24 8.10 -0.79 15.93
N GLY A 25 9.43 -0.69 16.00
CA GLY A 25 10.37 -1.80 16.19
C GLY A 25 10.94 -2.34 14.87
N ASP A 26 11.21 -3.64 14.84
CA ASP A 26 11.80 -4.31 13.66
C ASP A 26 10.75 -4.89 12.71
N ARG A 27 9.45 -4.76 13.00
CA ARG A 27 8.41 -5.38 12.17
C ARG A 27 8.19 -4.62 10.87
N VAL A 28 8.19 -5.36 9.75
CA VAL A 28 7.94 -4.79 8.42
C VAL A 28 6.85 -5.61 7.74
N VAL A 29 5.93 -4.91 7.06
CA VAL A 29 4.99 -5.50 6.11
C VAL A 29 5.46 -5.13 4.72
N THR A 30 5.73 -6.12 3.87
CA THR A 30 6.18 -5.92 2.48
C THR A 30 5.33 -6.72 1.50
N GLY A 31 5.39 -6.34 0.22
CA GLY A 31 4.80 -7.12 -0.87
C GLY A 31 3.30 -6.87 -1.05
N PRO A 32 2.52 -7.87 -1.52
CA PRO A 32 1.12 -7.70 -1.87
C PRO A 32 0.25 -7.18 -0.71
N MET A 33 0.49 -7.67 0.51
CA MET A 33 -0.29 -7.27 1.69
C MET A 33 -0.11 -5.79 2.02
N ALA A 34 1.10 -5.24 1.84
CA ALA A 34 1.33 -3.80 2.03
C ALA A 34 0.50 -2.97 1.03
N ARG A 35 0.39 -3.41 -0.22
CA ARG A 35 -0.44 -2.74 -1.23
C ARG A 35 -1.93 -2.79 -0.87
N VAL A 36 -2.43 -3.93 -0.39
CA VAL A 36 -3.82 -4.07 0.08
C VAL A 36 -4.11 -3.11 1.23
N ILE A 37 -3.21 -3.01 2.21
CA ILE A 37 -3.34 -2.05 3.32
C ILE A 37 -3.32 -0.62 2.79
N GLY A 38 -2.44 -0.30 1.83
CA GLY A 38 -2.41 1.00 1.17
C GLY A 38 -3.73 1.38 0.52
N VAL A 39 -4.32 0.48 -0.28
CA VAL A 39 -5.65 0.68 -0.90
C VAL A 39 -6.72 0.87 0.17
N LEU A 40 -6.69 0.05 1.23
CA LEU A 40 -7.68 0.10 2.30
C LEU A 40 -7.67 1.44 3.05
N LEU A 41 -6.48 2.03 3.26
CA LEU A 41 -6.34 3.35 3.88
C LEU A 41 -6.77 4.50 2.97
N MET A 42 -6.80 4.30 1.65
CA MET A 42 -7.28 5.30 0.69
C MET A 42 -8.80 5.28 0.52
N LEU A 43 -9.48 4.17 0.82
CA LEU A 43 -10.93 3.98 0.59
C LEU A 43 -11.89 4.92 1.32
N PRO A 44 -11.62 5.40 2.55
CA PRO A 44 -12.56 6.27 3.26
C PRO A 44 -12.93 7.53 2.49
N VAL A 45 -11.96 8.17 1.82
CA VAL A 45 -12.17 9.43 1.09
C VAL A 45 -13.10 9.26 -0.12
N PRO A 46 -12.88 8.31 -1.05
CA PRO A 46 -13.83 8.02 -2.12
C PRO A 46 -15.21 7.61 -1.61
N ILE A 47 -15.27 6.85 -0.52
CA ILE A 47 -16.55 6.40 0.05
C ILE A 47 -17.33 7.58 0.62
N ALA A 48 -16.70 8.43 1.42
CA ALA A 48 -17.31 9.64 1.97
C ALA A 48 -17.84 10.54 0.84
N PHE A 49 -17.02 10.77 -0.19
CA PHE A 49 -17.42 11.54 -1.37
C PHE A 49 -18.63 10.94 -2.10
N CYS A 50 -18.65 9.62 -2.31
CA CYS A 50 -19.79 8.94 -2.94
C CYS A 50 -21.07 9.01 -2.08
N VAL A 51 -20.94 8.91 -0.76
CA VAL A 51 -22.08 9.02 0.17
C VAL A 51 -22.67 10.41 0.10
N ASP A 52 -21.84 11.45 0.13
CA ASP A 52 -22.29 12.85 0.02
C ASP A 52 -23.05 13.10 -1.29
N LEU A 53 -22.50 12.65 -2.42
CA LEU A 53 -23.15 12.80 -3.73
C LEU A 53 -24.53 12.12 -3.79
N VAL A 54 -24.66 10.92 -3.21
CA VAL A 54 -25.93 10.18 -3.18
C VAL A 54 -26.94 10.87 -2.25
N LEU A 55 -26.50 11.37 -1.10
CA LEU A 55 -27.38 12.07 -0.15
C LEU A 55 -27.87 13.41 -0.70
N GLU A 56 -27.00 14.20 -1.34
CA GLU A 56 -27.39 15.48 -1.94
C GLU A 56 -28.36 15.32 -3.10
N SER A 57 -28.12 14.35 -3.99
CA SER A 57 -29.01 14.09 -5.12
C SER A 57 -30.39 13.59 -4.67
N GLY A 58 -30.45 12.77 -3.62
CA GLY A 58 -31.71 12.35 -3.00
C GLY A 58 -32.49 13.50 -2.36
N LYS A 59 -31.81 14.43 -1.68
CA LYS A 59 -32.42 15.61 -1.07
C LYS A 59 -32.97 16.59 -2.10
N LEU A 60 -32.23 16.84 -3.17
CA LEU A 60 -32.70 17.66 -4.29
C LEU A 60 -33.99 17.10 -4.90
N ALA A 61 -34.07 15.78 -5.05
CA ALA A 61 -35.27 15.09 -5.56
C ALA A 61 -36.45 15.15 -4.58
N GLN A 62 -36.20 15.08 -3.26
CA GLN A 62 -37.24 15.21 -2.23
C GLN A 62 -37.74 16.66 -2.07
N MET A 63 -36.85 17.65 -2.07
CA MET A 63 -37.22 19.06 -1.99
C MET A 63 -38.08 19.48 -3.18
N ALA A 64 -37.84 18.92 -4.37
CA ALA A 64 -38.68 19.12 -5.55
C ALA A 64 -40.11 18.53 -5.40
N ARG A 65 -40.31 17.58 -4.48
CA ARG A 65 -41.60 16.88 -4.29
C ARG A 65 -42.41 17.40 -3.13
N GLU A 66 -41.79 17.78 -2.01
CA GLU A 66 -42.53 17.97 -0.76
C GLU A 66 -42.73 19.44 -0.33
N GLY A 67 -42.04 20.41 -0.93
CA GLY A 67 -42.27 21.85 -0.66
C GLY A 67 -42.11 22.30 0.80
N ASN A 68 -41.74 21.38 1.70
CA ASN A 68 -41.68 21.58 3.13
C ASN A 68 -40.21 21.74 3.55
N GLN A 69 -39.91 22.85 4.20
CA GLN A 69 -38.58 23.12 4.76
C GLN A 69 -38.47 22.42 6.12
N PHE A 70 -38.19 21.11 6.11
CA PHE A 70 -37.67 20.48 7.33
C PHE A 70 -36.31 21.12 7.64
N ASP A 71 -36.08 21.46 8.91
CA ASP A 71 -34.78 21.86 9.45
C ASP A 71 -33.84 20.64 9.51
N LEU A 72 -33.53 20.10 8.33
CA LEU A 72 -32.67 18.95 8.12
C LEU A 72 -31.21 19.30 8.42
N GLN A 73 -30.85 20.59 8.34
CA GLN A 73 -29.46 21.03 8.37
C GLN A 73 -28.72 20.61 9.65
N ALA A 74 -29.37 20.70 10.80
CA ALA A 74 -28.74 20.35 12.08
C ALA A 74 -28.64 18.84 12.31
N LEU A 75 -29.69 18.08 11.96
CA LEU A 75 -29.71 16.62 12.17
C LEU A 75 -28.74 15.90 11.22
N ASP A 76 -28.66 16.42 10.00
CA ASP A 76 -27.88 15.87 8.90
C ASP A 76 -26.38 16.04 9.13
N LEU A 77 -25.95 17.18 9.69
CA LEU A 77 -24.53 17.42 10.00
C LEU A 77 -24.02 16.55 11.15
N VAL A 78 -24.85 16.31 12.17
CA VAL A 78 -24.51 15.40 13.27
C VAL A 78 -24.45 13.95 12.76
N LEU A 79 -25.46 13.52 12.01
CA LEU A 79 -25.51 12.17 11.46
C LEU A 79 -24.32 11.91 10.51
N LEU A 80 -24.02 12.86 9.64
CA LEU A 80 -22.88 12.80 8.71
C LEU A 80 -21.57 12.63 9.46
N LEU A 81 -21.33 13.45 10.49
CA LEU A 81 -20.10 13.39 11.29
C LEU A 81 -19.91 12.02 11.98
N TRP A 82 -20.99 11.43 12.51
CA TRP A 82 -20.92 10.10 13.12
C TRP A 82 -20.68 9.00 12.09
N VAL A 83 -21.31 9.09 10.92
CA VAL A 83 -21.13 8.10 9.83
C VAL A 83 -19.72 8.18 9.26
N GLU A 84 -19.25 9.37 8.88
CA GLU A 84 -17.88 9.61 8.42
C GLU A 84 -16.86 9.11 9.45
N GLY A 85 -17.08 9.46 10.72
CA GLY A 85 -16.23 9.02 11.81
C GLY A 85 -16.19 7.51 12.01
N ALA A 86 -17.34 6.85 11.98
CA ALA A 86 -17.43 5.40 12.12
C ALA A 86 -16.78 4.68 10.93
N VAL A 87 -16.97 5.18 9.71
CA VAL A 87 -16.36 4.64 8.49
C VAL A 87 -14.84 4.77 8.56
N THR A 88 -14.33 5.98 8.80
CA THR A 88 -12.89 6.24 8.87
C THR A 88 -12.23 5.46 10.00
N ALA A 89 -12.83 5.43 11.19
CA ALA A 89 -12.34 4.61 12.31
C ALA A 89 -12.37 3.11 11.99
N GLY A 90 -13.42 2.61 11.34
CA GLY A 90 -13.56 1.21 10.94
C GLY A 90 -12.47 0.78 9.96
N PHE A 91 -12.26 1.55 8.89
CA PHE A 91 -11.19 1.27 7.91
C PHE A 91 -9.81 1.33 8.55
N PHE A 92 -9.56 2.31 9.44
CA PHE A 92 -8.31 2.39 10.19
C PHE A 92 -8.08 1.14 11.05
N LEU A 93 -9.11 0.69 11.78
CA LEU A 93 -9.03 -0.50 12.64
C LEU A 93 -8.75 -1.77 11.83
N ILE A 94 -9.43 -1.96 10.70
CA ILE A 94 -9.20 -3.09 9.81
C ILE A 94 -7.77 -3.04 9.25
N ALA A 95 -7.32 -1.88 8.77
CA ALA A 95 -5.96 -1.70 8.27
C ALA A 95 -4.91 -2.00 9.34
N LEU A 96 -5.15 -1.55 10.58
CA LEU A 96 -4.27 -1.82 11.72
C LEU A 96 -4.20 -3.32 12.03
N VAL A 97 -5.33 -4.02 12.10
CA VAL A 97 -5.37 -5.47 12.34
C VAL A 97 -4.64 -6.23 11.24
N LEU A 98 -4.90 -5.92 9.97
CA LEU A 98 -4.22 -6.55 8.84
C LEU A 98 -2.71 -6.31 8.87
N THR A 99 -2.32 -5.09 9.23
CA THR A 99 -0.91 -4.70 9.38
C THR A 99 -0.25 -5.53 10.49
N LEU A 100 -0.88 -5.68 11.65
CA LEU A 100 -0.36 -6.45 12.78
C LEU A 100 -0.26 -7.95 12.47
N LEU A 101 -1.25 -8.51 11.77
CA LEU A 101 -1.27 -9.92 11.36
C LEU A 101 -0.27 -10.23 10.25
N SER A 102 -0.01 -9.28 9.36
CA SER A 102 0.91 -9.45 8.22
C SER A 102 2.36 -9.08 8.54
N ALA A 103 2.58 -8.43 9.68
CA ALA A 103 3.89 -7.97 10.11
C ALA A 103 4.83 -9.14 10.36
N ARG A 104 5.95 -9.16 9.65
CA ARG A 104 7.03 -10.13 9.87
C ARG A 104 8.24 -9.42 10.45
N VAL A 105 8.97 -10.13 11.32
CA VAL A 105 10.32 -9.70 11.72
C VAL A 105 11.23 -10.07 10.55
N PRO A 106 11.90 -9.10 9.90
CA PRO A 106 12.89 -9.41 8.88
C PRO A 106 13.93 -10.29 9.55
N ALA A 107 14.22 -11.44 8.94
CA ALA A 107 15.38 -12.21 9.35
C ALA A 107 16.57 -11.25 9.25
N LYS A 108 17.31 -11.06 10.36
CA LYS A 108 18.59 -10.37 10.28
C LYS A 108 19.36 -11.09 9.17
N GLU A 109 19.62 -10.39 8.07
CA GLU A 109 20.61 -10.89 7.11
C GLU A 109 21.85 -11.19 7.96
N PRO A 110 22.37 -12.43 7.95
CA PRO A 110 23.56 -12.74 8.70
C PRO A 110 24.61 -11.76 8.23
N GLU A 111 24.98 -10.86 9.14
CA GLU A 111 26.01 -9.84 8.96
C GLU A 111 27.19 -10.57 8.32
N GLU A 112 27.48 -10.25 7.06
CA GLU A 112 28.47 -10.94 6.22
C GLU A 112 29.91 -10.61 6.69
N ASP A 113 30.08 -10.42 8.00
CA ASP A 113 31.21 -9.80 8.67
C ASP A 113 32.14 -10.83 9.33
N SER A 114 32.09 -12.07 8.86
CA SER A 114 33.05 -13.10 9.27
C SER A 114 33.46 -14.03 8.15
N LEU A 115 33.28 -13.64 6.88
CA LEU A 115 34.13 -14.21 5.85
C LEU A 115 35.44 -13.42 5.88
N PRO A 116 36.57 -14.02 6.29
CA PRO A 116 37.86 -13.36 6.16
C PRO A 116 37.99 -12.89 4.71
N PRO A 117 38.59 -11.70 4.46
CA PRO A 117 38.76 -11.19 3.12
C PRO A 117 39.30 -12.32 2.26
N SER A 118 38.51 -12.75 1.27
CA SER A 118 38.95 -13.71 0.27
C SER A 118 40.31 -13.22 -0.19
N PRO A 119 41.38 -14.04 -0.13
CA PRO A 119 42.68 -13.66 -0.65
C PRO A 119 42.62 -13.59 -2.18
N ARG A 120 41.91 -12.58 -2.70
CA ARG A 120 41.95 -12.14 -4.09
C ARG A 120 43.17 -11.24 -4.23
N GLY A 121 44.29 -11.93 -4.42
CA GLY A 121 45.59 -11.34 -4.71
C GLY A 121 46.66 -12.40 -4.90
N ARG A 122 46.28 -13.63 -5.30
CA ARG A 122 47.21 -14.55 -5.94
C ARG A 122 46.84 -14.56 -7.40
N ASP A 123 47.48 -13.66 -8.13
CA ASP A 123 48.03 -13.89 -9.46
C ASP A 123 47.20 -14.91 -10.25
N LEU A 124 46.19 -14.40 -10.96
CA LEU A 124 45.73 -15.08 -12.16
C LEU A 124 46.93 -15.08 -13.09
N GLU A 125 47.73 -16.14 -13.02
CA GLU A 125 48.58 -16.58 -14.11
C GLU A 125 47.72 -16.51 -15.38
N GLU A 126 48.29 -15.83 -16.38
CA GLU A 126 47.73 -15.68 -17.72
C GLU A 126 47.16 -17.03 -18.18
N GLU A 127 45.82 -17.19 -18.13
CA GLU A 127 45.18 -18.30 -18.82
C GLU A 127 45.48 -18.09 -20.30
N GLU A 128 46.36 -18.94 -20.83
CA GLU A 128 46.68 -18.96 -22.24
C GLU A 128 45.39 -19.06 -23.05
N PRO A 129 45.26 -18.28 -24.15
CA PRO A 129 44.08 -18.31 -24.98
C PRO A 129 43.83 -19.73 -25.48
N PHE A 130 42.71 -20.31 -25.05
CA PHE A 130 42.26 -21.61 -25.54
C PHE A 130 42.18 -21.55 -27.07
N PRO A 131 42.82 -22.49 -27.78
CA PRO A 131 42.70 -22.56 -29.23
C PRO A 131 41.22 -22.78 -29.58
N GLU A 132 40.69 -21.93 -30.45
CA GLU A 132 39.36 -22.07 -31.04
C GLU A 132 39.28 -23.43 -31.74
N GLU A 133 38.71 -24.44 -31.06
CA GLU A 133 38.32 -25.68 -31.73
C GLU A 133 37.17 -25.36 -32.69
N ASP A 134 37.45 -25.51 -33.98
CA ASP A 134 36.54 -25.40 -35.10
C ASP A 134 35.21 -26.14 -34.80
N LEU A 135 34.19 -25.36 -34.43
CA LEU A 135 32.83 -25.88 -34.31
C LEU A 135 32.32 -26.26 -35.70
N PRO A 136 31.85 -27.51 -35.90
CA PRO A 136 31.32 -27.94 -37.18
C PRO A 136 30.09 -27.12 -37.55
N ASP A 137 30.14 -26.57 -38.76
CA ASP A 137 29.13 -25.73 -39.38
C ASP A 137 27.85 -26.54 -39.64
N ASP A 138 26.86 -26.42 -38.75
CA ASP A 138 25.56 -27.11 -38.79
C ASP A 138 24.64 -26.67 -39.94
N ARG A 139 25.18 -26.06 -41.01
CA ARG A 139 24.42 -25.62 -42.21
C ARG A 139 23.88 -26.76 -43.11
N PHE A 140 23.87 -28.00 -42.65
CA PHE A 140 23.43 -29.18 -43.42
C PHE A 140 22.37 -30.05 -42.72
N ARG A 141 21.40 -29.45 -42.03
CA ARG A 141 20.17 -30.17 -41.63
C ARG A 141 18.95 -29.56 -42.33
N GLU A 142 18.61 -30.15 -43.47
CA GLU A 142 17.32 -30.00 -44.18
C GLU A 142 16.22 -30.87 -43.54
#